data_AF-A0A7L1BHY9-F1
#
_entry.id   AF-A0A7L1BHY9-F1
#
_cell.length_a   1.000
_cell.length_b   1.000
_cell.length_c   1.000
_cell.angle_alpha   90.00
_cell.angle_beta   90.00
_cell.angle_gamma   90.00
#
_symmetry.space_group_name_H-M   'P 1'
#
loop_
_entity.id
_entity.type
_entity.pdbx_description
1 polymer ?
#
loop_
_entity_poly.entity_id
_entity_poly.type
_entity_poly.pdbx_seq_one_letter_code
_entity_poly.pdbx_strand_id
1 'polypeptide(L)'
;QFSDTGSRKEHVKITSEPKPGFLERLSETSGGMLIGLVTFLLAFYLLFTNEGRALRTAKSLDEGLSLVVPLDSIHSISQQNEGRLVHLTGALSTSKPLFDPSYGVSIQAVKLKRNVEMYQWVEHEDSKEYEENGEIKKETKYSYDTEWKSEVVNSRNFDREIGHKNPSAMAVESFTAVSPNVQVGSFVLSKGLVDKIDDFKQLSLSHLEDPHADVTRRGDYFYHSDNPRRPEVGDLRVSFFYAGLSGDDPNLGSAAKVTVIARQRGDQLVPYHTKPGDVLEILYPGDLSVEEVFQKEQESNTLKTWALRGAGWLSMFVGISLMTRIFYTLVDWFPVVRNLVNVGLKAFAVCVATSLSLLTISVGWLFYRPLWALLLALLSIVPVLVARSRVPPKKQQ
;
A
#
# COMPACT_ATOMS: atom_id res chain seq x y z
N GLN A 1 -40.13 -8.15 5.46
CA GLN A 1 -40.79 -9.31 4.86
C GLN A 1 -39.78 -10.00 3.97
N PHE A 2 -39.40 -11.25 4.26
CA PHE A 2 -38.50 -12.02 3.40
C PHE A 2 -39.32 -12.59 2.24
N SER A 3 -39.15 -12.06 1.02
CA SER A 3 -39.71 -12.67 -0.19
C SER A 3 -38.74 -13.75 -0.69
N ASP A 4 -38.96 -14.99 -0.27
CA ASP A 4 -38.11 -16.13 -0.58
C ASP A 4 -38.57 -16.80 -1.89
N THR A 5 -38.10 -16.29 -3.03
CA THR A 5 -38.17 -16.98 -4.34
C THR A 5 -36.96 -16.70 -5.24
N GLY A 6 -35.81 -16.29 -4.66
CA GLY A 6 -34.54 -16.11 -5.36
C GLY A 6 -33.55 -17.21 -4.96
N SER A 7 -32.64 -17.61 -5.86
CA SER A 7 -31.67 -18.68 -5.62
C SER A 7 -31.00 -18.57 -4.24
N ARG A 8 -30.73 -19.71 -3.57
CA ARG A 8 -30.05 -19.81 -2.25
C ARG A 8 -28.76 -18.98 -2.10
N LYS A 9 -28.24 -18.43 -3.20
CA LYS A 9 -27.01 -17.64 -3.32
C LYS A 9 -27.19 -16.15 -3.10
N GLU A 10 -28.42 -15.62 -3.07
CA GLU A 10 -28.63 -14.18 -2.90
C GLU A 10 -29.86 -13.87 -2.04
N HIS A 11 -29.80 -12.81 -1.23
CA HIS A 11 -30.97 -12.22 -0.61
C HIS A 11 -30.81 -10.72 -0.41
N VAL A 12 -31.93 -10.05 -0.15
CA VAL A 12 -31.97 -8.59 0.05
C VAL A 12 -32.51 -8.30 1.44
N LYS A 13 -31.83 -7.41 2.15
CA LYS A 13 -32.21 -6.88 3.44
C LYS A 13 -32.52 -5.40 3.29
N ILE A 14 -33.76 -5.02 3.59
CA ILE A 14 -34.19 -3.62 3.56
C ILE A 14 -34.30 -3.16 5.01
N THR A 15 -33.55 -2.10 5.34
CA THR A 15 -33.68 -1.39 6.62
C THR A 15 -34.26 -0.02 6.32
N SER A 16 -35.33 0.34 7.03
CA SER A 16 -35.97 1.65 6.94
C SER A 16 -35.65 2.45 8.18
N GLU A 17 -35.10 3.65 7.99
CA GLU A 17 -34.88 4.61 9.05
C GLU A 17 -35.74 5.86 8.81
N PRO A 18 -36.36 6.43 9.86
CA PRO A 18 -37.09 7.67 9.72
C PRO A 18 -36.11 8.77 9.27
N LYS A 19 -36.56 9.71 8.45
CA LYS A 19 -35.73 10.86 8.09
C LYS A 19 -35.25 11.57 9.36
N PRO A 20 -33.94 11.78 9.52
CA PRO A 20 -33.42 12.42 10.72
C PRO A 20 -34.03 13.81 10.85
N GLY A 21 -34.46 14.15 12.06
CA GLY A 21 -35.03 15.46 12.38
C GLY A 21 -33.99 16.56 12.25
N PHE A 22 -34.40 17.83 12.34
CA PHE A 22 -33.48 18.97 12.26
C PHE A 22 -32.35 18.91 13.30
N LEU A 23 -32.68 18.57 14.56
CA LEU A 23 -31.71 18.44 15.65
C LEU A 23 -30.75 17.27 15.45
N GLU A 24 -31.23 16.17 14.88
CA GLU A 24 -30.44 14.97 14.59
C GLU A 24 -29.43 15.26 13.46
N ARG A 25 -29.88 15.87 12.36
CA ARG A 25 -29.00 16.36 11.28
C ARG A 25 -27.98 17.39 11.77
N LEU A 26 -28.36 18.27 12.69
CA LEU A 26 -27.42 19.20 13.32
C LEU A 26 -26.39 18.50 14.21
N SER A 27 -26.80 17.46 14.94
CA SER A 27 -25.89 16.68 15.78
C SER A 27 -24.89 15.87 14.95
N GLU A 28 -25.35 15.22 13.88
CA GLU A 28 -24.52 14.49 12.92
C GLU A 28 -23.52 15.40 12.21
N THR A 29 -23.96 16.58 11.78
CA THR A 29 -23.07 17.57 11.15
C THR A 29 -22.07 18.16 12.14
N SER A 30 -22.44 18.26 13.44
CA SER A 30 -21.51 18.69 14.49
C SER A 30 -20.41 17.65 14.74
N GLY A 31 -20.75 16.35 14.74
CA GLY A 31 -19.76 15.27 14.75
C GLY A 31 -18.85 15.30 13.52
N GLY A 32 -19.44 15.48 12.33
CA GLY A 32 -18.70 15.66 11.08
C GLY A 32 -17.75 16.85 11.09
N MET A 33 -18.13 17.96 11.74
CA MET A 33 -17.27 19.15 11.89
C MET A 33 -16.04 18.86 12.75
N LEU A 34 -16.19 18.14 13.87
CA LEU A 34 -15.05 17.75 14.72
C LEU A 34 -14.08 16.83 13.94
N ILE A 35 -14.61 15.83 13.25
CA ILE A 35 -13.81 14.95 12.38
C ILE A 35 -13.10 15.78 11.30
N GLY A 36 -13.81 16.74 10.71
CA GLY A 36 -13.27 17.68 9.72
C GLY A 36 -12.11 18.51 10.27
N LEU A 37 -12.25 19.05 11.48
CA LEU A 37 -11.21 19.82 12.16
C LEU A 37 -9.96 18.97 12.43
N VAL A 38 -10.13 17.75 12.95
CA VAL A 38 -9.00 16.84 13.18
C VAL A 38 -8.31 16.50 11.85
N THR A 39 -9.07 16.16 10.82
CA THR A 39 -8.56 15.84 9.48
C THR A 39 -7.80 17.02 8.86
N PHE A 40 -8.31 18.24 9.05
CA PHE A 40 -7.68 19.48 8.61
C PHE A 40 -6.34 19.73 9.32
N LEU A 41 -6.27 19.55 10.65
CA LEU A 41 -5.02 19.70 11.40
C LEU A 41 -3.99 18.62 11.03
N LEU A 42 -4.43 17.37 10.87
CA LEU A 42 -3.57 16.27 10.42
C LEU A 42 -3.01 16.51 9.02
N ALA A 43 -3.74 17.21 8.14
CA ALA A 43 -3.26 17.56 6.81
C ALA A 43 -2.02 18.47 6.87
N PHE A 44 -1.98 19.46 7.78
CA PHE A 44 -0.78 20.28 7.99
C PHE A 44 0.41 19.45 8.46
N TYR A 45 0.18 18.58 9.45
CA TYR A 45 1.22 17.71 9.98
C TYR A 45 1.78 16.79 8.89
N LEU A 46 0.91 16.16 8.09
CA LEU A 46 1.30 15.30 6.97
C LEU A 46 2.11 16.06 5.92
N LEU A 47 1.63 17.22 5.48
CA LEU A 47 2.33 18.04 4.48
C LEU A 47 3.70 18.51 5.00
N PHE A 48 3.75 19.04 6.22
CA PHE A 48 4.98 19.58 6.80
C PHE A 48 6.03 18.48 7.03
N THR A 49 5.64 17.35 7.62
CA THR A 49 6.55 16.22 7.84
C THR A 49 7.00 15.57 6.54
N ASN A 50 6.14 15.56 5.51
CA ASN A 50 6.51 15.10 4.18
C ASN A 50 7.61 15.96 3.55
N GLU A 51 7.54 17.29 3.66
CA GLU A 51 8.61 18.18 3.15
C GLU A 51 9.93 17.94 3.87
N GLY A 52 9.89 17.84 5.20
CA GLY A 52 11.08 17.54 6.00
C GLY A 52 11.72 16.20 5.63
N ARG A 53 10.90 15.16 5.47
CA ARG A 53 11.34 13.84 4.99
C ARG A 53 11.95 13.92 3.60
N ALA A 54 11.24 14.52 2.65
CA ALA A 54 11.67 14.60 1.25
C ALA A 54 13.04 15.26 1.11
N LEU A 55 13.28 16.35 1.85
CA LEU A 55 14.55 17.08 1.88
C LEU A 55 15.65 16.27 2.58
N ARG A 56 15.35 15.62 3.71
CA ARG A 56 16.31 14.75 4.41
C ARG A 56 16.77 13.62 3.52
N THR A 57 15.84 12.96 2.83
CA THR A 57 16.13 11.86 1.91
C THR A 57 16.94 12.34 0.72
N ALA A 58 16.57 13.46 0.09
CA ALA A 58 17.36 14.03 -1.00
C ALA A 58 18.81 14.31 -0.59
N LYS A 59 19.03 14.99 0.56
CA LYS A 59 20.38 15.26 1.07
C LYS A 59 21.16 14.00 1.43
N SER A 60 20.48 12.99 1.96
CA SER A 60 21.08 11.70 2.33
C SER A 60 21.54 10.93 1.09
N LEU A 61 20.73 10.97 0.03
CA LEU A 61 21.08 10.37 -1.26
C LEU A 61 22.22 11.14 -1.94
N ASP A 62 22.23 12.48 -1.88
CA ASP A 62 23.33 13.29 -2.39
C ASP A 62 24.65 13.01 -1.62
N GLU A 63 24.58 12.88 -0.28
CA GLU A 63 25.72 12.44 0.53
C GLU A 63 26.19 11.05 0.10
N GLY A 64 25.27 10.09 -0.02
CA GLY A 64 25.58 8.73 -0.44
C GLY A 64 26.28 8.69 -1.80
N LEU A 65 25.74 9.41 -2.79
CA LEU A 65 26.31 9.50 -4.13
C LEU A 65 27.72 10.10 -4.12
N SER A 66 28.00 11.03 -3.22
CA SER A 66 29.34 11.64 -3.09
C SER A 66 30.39 10.77 -2.39
N LEU A 67 29.95 9.77 -1.62
CA LEU A 67 30.82 8.93 -0.76
C LEU A 67 30.95 7.48 -1.23
N VAL A 68 30.03 7.01 -2.07
CA VAL A 68 29.96 5.63 -2.52
C VAL A 68 31.19 5.25 -3.35
N VAL A 69 31.73 4.08 -3.07
CA VAL A 69 32.89 3.51 -3.77
C VAL A 69 32.44 2.25 -4.52
N PRO A 70 32.42 2.24 -5.86
CA PRO A 70 32.24 1.02 -6.64
C PRO A 70 33.36 0.03 -6.34
N LEU A 71 33.02 -1.23 -6.08
CA LEU A 71 34.02 -2.28 -5.87
C LEU A 71 34.54 -2.82 -7.19
N ASP A 72 35.86 -2.88 -7.33
CA ASP A 72 36.52 -3.51 -8.49
C ASP A 72 36.31 -5.03 -8.54
N SER A 73 36.16 -5.67 -7.37
CA SER A 73 35.96 -7.10 -7.22
C SER A 73 35.07 -7.41 -6.03
N ILE A 74 34.11 -8.31 -6.24
CA ILE A 74 33.24 -8.85 -5.17
C ILE A 74 33.82 -10.10 -4.50
N HIS A 75 34.94 -10.63 -4.98
CA HIS A 75 35.54 -11.89 -4.51
C HIS A 75 36.69 -11.68 -3.50
N SER A 76 37.01 -10.43 -3.18
CA SER A 76 38.07 -10.07 -2.25
C SER A 76 37.63 -8.92 -1.37
N ILE A 77 37.80 -9.06 -0.06
CA ILE A 77 37.44 -8.03 0.90
C ILE A 77 38.64 -7.09 1.07
N SER A 78 38.52 -5.86 0.59
CA SER A 78 39.55 -4.83 0.81
C SER A 78 39.34 -4.13 2.15
N GLN A 79 40.38 -4.11 2.99
CA GLN A 79 40.39 -3.31 4.22
C GLN A 79 40.32 -1.79 3.95
N GLN A 80 40.68 -1.31 2.75
CA GLN A 80 40.59 0.12 2.42
C GLN A 80 39.14 0.63 2.34
N ASN A 81 38.19 -0.29 2.14
CA ASN A 81 36.77 0.02 2.06
C ASN A 81 36.05 -0.16 3.41
N GLU A 82 36.76 -0.53 4.47
CA GLU A 82 36.17 -0.71 5.81
C GLU A 82 35.46 0.58 6.27
N GLY A 83 34.19 0.45 6.63
CA GLY A 83 33.34 1.56 7.06
C GLY A 83 32.85 2.48 5.95
N ARG A 84 33.28 2.28 4.70
CA ARG A 84 32.83 3.07 3.53
C ARG A 84 31.49 2.55 3.00
N LEU A 85 30.76 3.45 2.36
CA LEU A 85 29.62 3.09 1.54
C LEU A 85 30.15 2.48 0.23
N VAL A 86 29.79 1.24 -0.06
CA VAL A 86 30.27 0.52 -1.24
C VAL A 86 29.12 0.22 -2.18
N HIS A 87 29.42 0.19 -3.47
CA HIS A 87 28.52 -0.30 -4.52
C HIS A 87 29.09 -1.58 -5.10
N LEU A 88 28.25 -2.60 -5.24
CA LEU A 88 28.62 -3.85 -5.87
C LEU A 88 27.44 -4.47 -6.60
N THR A 89 27.77 -5.28 -7.59
CA THR A 89 26.80 -6.03 -8.37
C THR A 89 27.28 -7.47 -8.48
N GLY A 90 26.37 -8.43 -8.30
CA GLY A 90 26.72 -9.83 -8.42
C GLY A 90 25.54 -10.77 -8.23
N ALA A 91 25.78 -12.05 -8.53
CA ALA A 91 24.83 -13.12 -8.30
C ALA A 91 24.64 -13.38 -6.81
N LEU A 92 23.39 -13.59 -6.40
CA LEU A 92 23.05 -14.08 -5.07
C LEU A 92 23.53 -15.51 -4.89
N SER A 93 24.10 -15.79 -3.73
CA SER A 93 24.49 -17.14 -3.33
C SER A 93 23.99 -17.45 -1.92
N THR A 94 23.51 -18.69 -1.74
CA THR A 94 23.13 -19.27 -0.46
C THR A 94 23.88 -20.58 -0.24
N SER A 95 24.16 -20.90 1.03
CA SER A 95 24.98 -22.06 1.38
C SER A 95 24.24 -23.39 1.25
N LYS A 96 22.91 -23.39 1.41
CA LYS A 96 22.06 -24.58 1.37
C LYS A 96 20.73 -24.26 0.68
N PRO A 97 20.09 -25.24 0.02
CA PRO A 97 18.74 -25.09 -0.47
C PRO A 97 17.73 -24.98 0.69
N LEU A 98 16.62 -24.31 0.42
CA LEU A 98 15.44 -24.30 1.28
C LEU A 98 14.56 -25.49 0.90
N PHE A 99 13.98 -26.15 1.92
CA PHE A 99 13.21 -27.37 1.75
C PHE A 99 11.87 -27.29 2.48
N ASP A 100 10.78 -27.65 1.79
CA ASP A 100 9.50 -27.99 2.40
C ASP A 100 9.31 -29.51 2.36
N PRO A 101 9.49 -30.22 3.49
CA PRO A 101 9.37 -31.67 3.56
C PRO A 101 7.95 -32.18 3.33
N SER A 102 6.92 -31.38 3.62
CA SER A 102 5.52 -31.81 3.46
C SER A 102 5.13 -31.99 2.00
N TYR A 103 5.86 -31.36 1.08
CA TYR A 103 5.56 -31.38 -0.36
C TYR A 103 6.76 -31.79 -1.22
N GLY A 104 7.87 -32.18 -0.61
CA GLY A 104 9.10 -32.54 -1.32
C GLY A 104 9.72 -31.40 -2.13
N VAL A 105 9.40 -30.14 -1.82
CA VAL A 105 9.89 -28.97 -2.56
C VAL A 105 11.27 -28.60 -2.06
N SER A 106 12.28 -28.62 -2.94
CA SER A 106 13.64 -28.18 -2.66
C SER A 106 14.07 -27.14 -3.67
N ILE A 107 14.54 -25.98 -3.22
CA ILE A 107 15.05 -24.92 -4.10
C ILE A 107 16.23 -24.17 -3.48
N GLN A 108 17.26 -23.92 -4.28
CA GLN A 108 18.36 -23.06 -3.88
C GLN A 108 18.01 -21.60 -4.18
N ALA A 109 17.43 -20.92 -3.20
CA ALA A 109 17.02 -19.52 -3.30
C ALA A 109 17.11 -18.82 -1.94
N VAL A 110 16.99 -17.49 -1.94
CA VAL A 110 16.99 -16.67 -0.72
C VAL A 110 15.72 -16.85 0.09
N LYS A 111 14.56 -16.92 -0.56
CA LYS A 111 13.27 -17.17 0.10
C LYS A 111 12.47 -18.25 -0.62
N LEU A 112 11.77 -19.07 0.17
CA LEU A 112 10.76 -20.04 -0.27
C LEU A 112 9.46 -19.73 0.47
N LYS A 113 8.39 -19.49 -0.26
CA LYS A 113 7.07 -19.20 0.28
C LYS A 113 6.09 -20.30 -0.12
N ARG A 114 5.46 -20.93 0.87
CA ARG A 114 4.27 -21.75 0.69
C ARG A 114 3.04 -20.86 0.84
N ASN A 115 2.19 -20.86 -0.18
CA ASN A 115 0.92 -20.16 -0.18
C ASN A 115 -0.22 -21.19 -0.18
N VAL A 116 -1.02 -21.16 0.88
CA VAL A 116 -2.18 -22.04 1.06
C VAL A 116 -3.44 -21.20 0.91
N GLU A 117 -4.39 -21.72 0.13
CA GLU A 117 -5.72 -21.16 0.02
C GLU A 117 -6.75 -22.24 0.30
N MET A 118 -7.84 -21.87 0.96
CA MET A 118 -8.99 -22.73 1.23
C MET A 118 -10.16 -22.32 0.35
N TYR A 119 -10.80 -23.30 -0.28
CA TYR A 119 -12.06 -23.09 -0.98
C TYR A 119 -13.18 -22.96 0.04
N GLN A 120 -13.86 -21.82 0.06
CA GLN A 120 -14.80 -21.47 1.12
C GLN A 120 -15.81 -20.42 0.65
N TRP A 121 -16.92 -20.29 1.38
CA TRP A 121 -17.91 -19.26 1.11
C TRP A 121 -17.37 -17.87 1.41
N VAL A 122 -17.74 -16.92 0.56
CA VAL A 122 -17.48 -15.49 0.69
C VAL A 122 -18.80 -14.76 0.53
N GLU A 123 -19.09 -13.84 1.46
CA GLU A 123 -20.24 -12.93 1.38
C GLU A 123 -19.80 -11.62 0.72
N HIS A 124 -20.53 -11.20 -0.30
CA HIS A 124 -20.39 -9.90 -0.95
C HIS A 124 -21.59 -9.03 -0.63
N GLU A 125 -21.35 -7.76 -0.33
CA GLU A 125 -22.37 -6.78 0.03
C GLU A 125 -22.45 -5.66 -1.03
N ASP A 126 -23.65 -5.40 -1.55
CA ASP A 126 -23.96 -4.21 -2.35
C ASP A 126 -25.10 -3.44 -1.68
N SER A 127 -24.85 -2.18 -1.30
CA SER A 127 -25.76 -1.34 -0.53
C SER A 127 -26.20 -0.14 -1.36
N LYS A 128 -27.52 0.09 -1.43
CA LYS A 128 -28.14 1.26 -2.08
C LYS A 128 -29.08 1.96 -1.12
N GLU A 129 -29.02 3.29 -1.13
CA GLU A 129 -29.91 4.13 -0.34
C GLU A 129 -30.86 4.89 -1.27
N TYR A 130 -32.15 4.87 -0.92
CA TYR A 130 -33.18 5.63 -1.63
C TYR A 130 -34.26 6.14 -0.68
N GLU A 131 -34.97 7.18 -1.11
CA GLU A 131 -36.04 7.79 -0.33
C GLU A 131 -37.40 7.25 -0.79
N GLU A 132 -38.23 6.80 0.15
CA GLU A 132 -39.59 6.33 -0.12
C GLU A 132 -40.51 6.72 1.03
N ASN A 133 -41.66 7.35 0.74
CA ASN A 133 -42.68 7.74 1.72
C ASN A 133 -42.17 8.57 2.92
N GLY A 134 -41.09 9.35 2.73
CA GLY A 134 -40.51 10.17 3.79
C GLY A 134 -39.56 9.43 4.73
N GLU A 135 -39.23 8.17 4.45
CA GLU A 135 -38.20 7.37 5.12
C GLU A 135 -36.97 7.21 4.21
N ILE A 136 -35.80 7.05 4.82
CA ILE A 136 -34.58 6.64 4.10
C ILE A 136 -34.54 5.12 4.19
N LYS A 137 -34.58 4.45 3.04
CA LYS A 137 -34.45 2.99 2.96
C LYS A 137 -33.05 2.65 2.49
N LYS A 138 -32.36 1.80 3.26
CA LYS A 138 -31.12 1.15 2.86
C LYS A 138 -31.44 -0.27 2.45
N GLU A 139 -31.28 -0.54 1.15
CA GLU A 139 -31.39 -1.86 0.57
C GLU A 139 -29.99 -2.44 0.42
N THR A 140 -29.70 -3.49 1.18
CA THR A 140 -28.45 -4.22 1.13
C THR A 140 -28.69 -5.59 0.50
N LYS A 141 -28.08 -5.82 -0.66
CA LYS A 141 -28.07 -7.11 -1.34
C LYS A 141 -26.83 -7.89 -0.90
N TYR A 142 -27.06 -9.10 -0.41
CA TYR A 142 -26.02 -10.07 -0.09
C TYR A 142 -25.96 -11.14 -1.17
N SER A 143 -24.75 -11.48 -1.63
CA SER A 143 -24.50 -12.63 -2.49
C SER A 143 -23.41 -13.53 -1.92
N TYR A 144 -23.55 -14.83 -2.13
CA TYR A 144 -22.67 -15.86 -1.58
C TYR A 144 -22.08 -16.71 -2.69
N ASP A 145 -20.76 -16.69 -2.78
CA ASP A 145 -20.00 -17.48 -3.75
C ASP A 145 -18.85 -18.19 -3.06
N THR A 146 -18.50 -19.37 -3.57
CA THR A 146 -17.35 -20.14 -3.08
C THR A 146 -16.10 -19.74 -3.85
N GLU A 147 -15.07 -19.30 -3.11
CA GLU A 147 -13.82 -18.79 -3.64
C GLU A 147 -12.62 -19.41 -2.90
N TRP A 148 -11.47 -19.39 -3.55
CA TRP A 148 -10.19 -19.65 -2.90
C TRP A 148 -9.73 -18.38 -2.17
N LYS A 149 -9.52 -18.46 -0.85
CA LYS A 149 -8.94 -17.36 -0.04
C LYS A 149 -7.77 -17.88 0.78
N SER A 150 -6.75 -17.04 0.97
CA SER A 150 -5.58 -17.38 1.79
C SER A 150 -5.82 -17.20 3.29
N GLU A 151 -6.83 -16.42 3.66
CA GLU A 151 -7.35 -16.26 5.01
C GLU A 151 -8.60 -17.12 5.27
N VAL A 152 -8.86 -17.44 6.55
CA VAL A 152 -10.10 -18.11 6.97
C VAL A 152 -11.21 -17.07 7.08
N VAL A 153 -12.26 -17.23 6.29
CA VAL A 153 -13.45 -16.38 6.31
C VAL A 153 -14.41 -16.92 7.37
N ASN A 154 -14.58 -16.15 8.44
CA ASN A 154 -15.48 -16.51 9.53
C ASN A 154 -16.95 -16.36 9.12
N SER A 155 -17.53 -17.44 8.62
CA SER A 155 -18.94 -17.53 8.21
C SER A 155 -19.98 -17.19 9.29
N ARG A 156 -19.60 -17.16 10.58
CA ARG A 156 -20.49 -16.70 11.67
C ARG A 156 -20.85 -15.21 11.57
N ASN A 157 -20.06 -14.45 10.81
CA ASN A 157 -20.30 -13.04 10.57
C ASN A 157 -21.18 -12.78 9.34
N PHE A 158 -21.57 -13.81 8.59
CA PHE A 158 -22.45 -13.67 7.44
C PHE A 158 -23.86 -13.29 7.89
N ASP A 159 -24.55 -12.45 7.11
CA ASP A 159 -25.96 -12.13 7.33
C ASP A 159 -26.82 -13.40 7.26
N ARG A 160 -26.44 -14.34 6.38
CA ARG A 160 -27.04 -15.69 6.31
C ARG A 160 -26.00 -16.81 6.36
N GLU A 161 -25.67 -17.25 7.57
CA GLU A 161 -24.79 -18.40 7.81
C GLU A 161 -25.39 -19.73 7.32
N ILE A 162 -26.72 -19.91 7.40
CA ILE A 162 -27.38 -21.18 7.07
C ILE A 162 -27.19 -21.51 5.58
N GLY A 163 -26.40 -22.55 5.31
CA GLY A 163 -26.03 -22.98 3.95
C GLY A 163 -24.64 -22.54 3.51
N HIS A 164 -23.97 -21.68 4.28
CA HIS A 164 -22.69 -21.04 3.93
C HIS A 164 -21.62 -21.21 5.02
N LYS A 165 -21.57 -22.40 5.65
CA LYS A 165 -20.63 -22.67 6.74
C LYS A 165 -19.23 -22.95 6.20
N ASN A 166 -18.25 -22.27 6.78
CA ASN A 166 -16.83 -22.48 6.51
C ASN A 166 -16.14 -23.18 7.70
N PRO A 167 -15.06 -23.95 7.45
CA PRO A 167 -14.18 -24.42 8.51
C PRO A 167 -13.56 -23.25 9.28
N SER A 168 -13.25 -23.48 10.56
CA SER A 168 -12.66 -22.44 11.43
C SER A 168 -11.13 -22.32 11.31
N ALA A 169 -10.48 -23.25 10.59
CA ALA A 169 -9.03 -23.30 10.41
C ALA A 169 -8.68 -24.08 9.13
N MET A 170 -7.48 -23.83 8.61
CA MET A 170 -6.87 -24.65 7.54
C MET A 170 -5.97 -25.71 8.17
N ALA A 171 -5.94 -26.92 7.60
CA ALA A 171 -5.07 -28.00 8.08
C ALA A 171 -3.57 -27.76 7.76
N VAL A 172 -3.30 -26.90 6.78
CA VAL A 172 -1.94 -26.53 6.35
C VAL A 172 -1.83 -25.01 6.39
N GLU A 173 -0.73 -24.51 6.93
CA GLU A 173 -0.46 -23.07 7.03
C GLU A 173 0.49 -22.57 5.93
N SER A 174 0.30 -21.34 5.50
CA SER A 174 1.28 -20.63 4.68
C SER A 174 2.51 -20.27 5.51
N PHE A 175 3.69 -20.27 4.89
CA PHE A 175 4.91 -19.78 5.54
C PHE A 175 5.89 -19.20 4.52
N THR A 176 6.88 -18.46 5.01
CA THR A 176 8.05 -18.04 4.23
C THR A 176 9.31 -18.45 4.96
N ALA A 177 10.08 -19.37 4.39
CA ALA A 177 11.43 -19.68 4.82
C ALA A 177 12.43 -18.73 4.16
N VAL A 178 13.45 -18.33 4.91
CA VAL A 178 14.51 -17.42 4.46
C VAL A 178 15.86 -18.10 4.74
N SER A 179 16.77 -18.05 3.77
CA SER A 179 18.13 -18.58 3.95
C SER A 179 18.84 -17.81 5.06
N PRO A 180 19.51 -18.50 6.02
CA PRO A 180 20.18 -17.83 7.13
C PRO A 180 21.46 -17.10 6.71
N ASN A 181 22.04 -17.47 5.56
CA ASN A 181 23.25 -16.85 5.03
C ASN A 181 23.05 -16.60 3.53
N VAL A 182 23.06 -15.32 3.16
CA VAL A 182 22.87 -14.84 1.81
C VAL A 182 24.05 -13.94 1.48
N GLN A 183 24.69 -14.20 0.34
CA GLN A 183 25.91 -13.52 -0.06
C GLN A 183 25.83 -13.00 -1.49
N VAL A 184 26.71 -12.04 -1.78
CA VAL A 184 27.08 -11.62 -3.13
C VAL A 184 28.60 -11.61 -3.18
N GLY A 185 29.19 -12.56 -3.92
CA GLY A 185 30.63 -12.79 -3.86
C GLY A 185 31.08 -13.20 -2.45
N SER A 186 32.02 -12.46 -1.88
CA SER A 186 32.55 -12.66 -0.52
C SER A 186 31.80 -11.87 0.56
N PHE A 187 30.74 -11.15 0.20
CA PHE A 187 30.04 -10.27 1.11
C PHE A 187 28.70 -10.85 1.58
N VAL A 188 28.44 -10.82 2.89
CA VAL A 188 27.20 -11.28 3.53
C VAL A 188 26.19 -10.14 3.61
N LEU A 189 24.97 -10.38 3.16
CA LEU A 189 23.87 -9.42 3.25
C LEU A 189 23.31 -9.34 4.67
N SER A 190 23.05 -8.12 5.14
CA SER A 190 22.26 -7.91 6.36
C SER A 190 20.81 -8.42 6.20
N LYS A 191 20.12 -8.55 7.33
CA LYS A 191 18.68 -8.82 7.34
C LYS A 191 17.89 -7.77 6.53
N GLY A 192 18.24 -6.48 6.64
CA GLY A 192 17.55 -5.41 5.91
C GLY A 192 17.67 -5.54 4.39
N LEU A 193 18.83 -5.98 3.89
CA LEU A 193 19.04 -6.26 2.47
C LEU A 193 18.28 -7.53 2.03
N VAL A 194 18.29 -8.58 2.83
CA VAL A 194 17.54 -9.82 2.54
C VAL A 194 16.03 -9.58 2.53
N ASP A 195 15.53 -8.71 3.41
CA ASP A 195 14.11 -8.37 3.48
C ASP A 195 13.64 -7.68 2.19
N LYS A 196 14.51 -6.92 1.50
CA LYS A 196 14.24 -6.27 0.20
C LYS A 196 14.20 -7.23 -1.00
N ILE A 197 14.54 -8.51 -0.83
CA ILE A 197 14.42 -9.51 -1.89
C ILE A 197 13.00 -10.09 -1.83
N ASP A 198 12.08 -9.48 -2.57
CA ASP A 198 10.64 -9.79 -2.54
C ASP A 198 10.02 -10.05 -3.92
N ASP A 199 10.83 -10.14 -4.97
CA ASP A 199 10.42 -10.57 -6.32
C ASP A 199 10.11 -12.08 -6.35
N PHE A 200 8.94 -12.44 -5.80
CA PHE A 200 8.47 -13.81 -5.72
C PHE A 200 7.96 -14.30 -7.07
N LYS A 201 8.57 -15.38 -7.57
CA LYS A 201 8.16 -16.10 -8.78
C LYS A 201 7.53 -17.43 -8.39
N GLN A 202 6.44 -17.79 -9.05
CA GLN A 202 5.78 -19.08 -8.81
C GLN A 202 6.70 -20.21 -9.26
N LEU A 203 6.91 -21.19 -8.38
CA LEU A 203 7.66 -22.40 -8.69
C LEU A 203 6.77 -23.34 -9.50
N SER A 204 7.28 -23.84 -10.63
CA SER A 204 6.57 -24.87 -11.36
C SER A 204 6.68 -26.21 -10.64
N LEU A 205 5.55 -26.90 -10.49
CA LEU A 205 5.50 -28.22 -9.86
C LEU A 205 5.49 -29.35 -10.90
N SER A 206 5.61 -29.03 -12.19
CA SER A 206 5.47 -29.98 -13.31
C SER A 206 6.34 -31.24 -13.19
N HIS A 207 7.54 -31.10 -12.62
CA HIS A 207 8.53 -32.16 -12.43
C HIS A 207 8.46 -32.88 -11.07
N LEU A 208 7.54 -32.48 -10.20
CA LEU A 208 7.37 -33.10 -8.88
C LEU A 208 6.33 -34.24 -8.94
N GLU A 209 6.51 -35.21 -8.07
CA GLU A 209 5.52 -36.27 -7.82
C GLU A 209 4.50 -35.81 -6.76
N ASP A 210 3.40 -36.54 -6.67
CA ASP A 210 2.42 -36.34 -5.60
C ASP A 210 3.06 -36.72 -4.26
N PRO A 211 3.08 -35.82 -3.25
CA PRO A 211 3.85 -36.06 -2.03
C PRO A 211 3.23 -37.15 -1.14
N HIS A 212 1.91 -37.27 -1.17
CA HIS A 212 1.11 -38.19 -0.37
C HIS A 212 -0.09 -38.71 -1.18
N ALA A 213 -0.69 -39.82 -0.76
CA ALA A 213 -1.82 -40.44 -1.48
C ALA A 213 -3.10 -39.58 -1.50
N ASP A 214 -3.25 -38.69 -0.52
CA ASP A 214 -4.37 -37.76 -0.33
C ASP A 214 -4.11 -36.37 -0.94
N VAL A 215 -2.95 -36.18 -1.59
CA VAL A 215 -2.56 -34.91 -2.20
C VAL A 215 -2.35 -35.12 -3.69
N THR A 216 -3.17 -34.47 -4.52
CA THR A 216 -3.05 -34.57 -5.98
C THR A 216 -2.43 -33.30 -6.56
N ARG A 217 -1.38 -33.44 -7.38
CA ARG A 217 -0.82 -32.32 -8.14
C ARG A 217 -1.59 -32.07 -9.44
N ARG A 218 -1.95 -30.80 -9.65
CA ARG A 218 -2.60 -30.34 -10.89
C ARG A 218 -2.03 -28.96 -11.26
N GLY A 219 -1.28 -28.90 -12.35
CA GLY A 219 -0.52 -27.69 -12.72
C GLY A 219 0.52 -27.37 -11.66
N ASP A 220 0.56 -26.10 -11.24
CA ASP A 220 1.48 -25.61 -10.20
C ASP A 220 0.83 -25.51 -8.82
N TYR A 221 -0.13 -26.41 -8.55
CA TYR A 221 -0.78 -26.55 -7.25
C TYR A 221 -0.82 -28.02 -6.81
N PHE A 222 -0.66 -28.22 -5.50
CA PHE A 222 -1.07 -29.43 -4.80
C PHE A 222 -2.45 -29.22 -4.19
N TYR A 223 -3.34 -30.18 -4.34
CA TYR A 223 -4.70 -30.12 -3.81
C TYR A 223 -4.90 -31.15 -2.71
N HIS A 224 -5.42 -30.71 -1.57
CA HIS A 224 -6.00 -31.54 -0.52
C HIS A 224 -7.51 -31.53 -0.77
N SER A 225 -7.95 -32.43 -1.65
CA SER A 225 -9.32 -32.48 -2.16
C SER A 225 -9.56 -33.85 -2.78
N ASP A 226 -10.76 -34.41 -2.56
CA ASP A 226 -11.19 -35.64 -3.22
C ASP A 226 -11.31 -35.45 -4.75
N ASN A 227 -11.67 -34.24 -5.20
CA ASN A 227 -11.78 -33.91 -6.62
C ASN A 227 -11.40 -32.46 -6.92
N PRO A 228 -10.15 -32.19 -7.34
CA PRO A 228 -9.70 -30.84 -7.67
C PRO A 228 -10.48 -30.12 -8.77
N ARG A 229 -11.26 -30.84 -9.61
CA ARG A 229 -12.11 -30.24 -10.65
C ARG A 229 -13.47 -29.78 -10.12
N ARG A 230 -13.86 -30.22 -8.93
CA ARG A 230 -15.10 -29.87 -8.25
C ARG A 230 -14.77 -29.66 -6.77
N PRO A 231 -14.05 -28.57 -6.44
CA PRO A 231 -13.64 -28.32 -5.07
C PRO A 231 -14.85 -28.13 -4.16
N GLU A 232 -14.73 -28.61 -2.94
CA GLU A 232 -15.72 -28.48 -1.88
C GLU A 232 -15.22 -27.56 -0.77
N VAL A 233 -16.15 -27.05 0.03
CA VAL A 233 -15.81 -26.12 1.10
C VAL A 233 -14.91 -26.81 2.12
N GLY A 234 -13.72 -26.24 2.32
CA GLY A 234 -12.67 -26.79 3.17
C GLY A 234 -11.51 -27.42 2.40
N ASP A 235 -11.66 -27.66 1.10
CA ASP A 235 -10.56 -28.11 0.26
C ASP A 235 -9.43 -27.08 0.27
N LEU A 236 -8.19 -27.57 0.24
CA LEU A 236 -7.00 -26.71 0.19
C LEU A 236 -6.30 -26.85 -1.15
N ARG A 237 -5.75 -25.73 -1.63
CA ARG A 237 -4.74 -25.74 -2.70
C ARG A 237 -3.49 -25.04 -2.20
N VAL A 238 -2.36 -25.58 -2.60
CA VAL A 238 -1.04 -25.14 -2.13
C VAL A 238 -0.16 -24.87 -3.33
N SER A 239 0.39 -23.66 -3.39
CA SER A 239 1.37 -23.24 -4.39
C SER A 239 2.65 -22.76 -3.71
N PHE A 240 3.74 -22.80 -4.46
CA PHE A 240 5.06 -22.42 -3.98
C PHE A 240 5.61 -21.27 -4.78
N PHE A 241 6.30 -20.35 -4.11
CA PHE A 241 6.96 -19.21 -4.70
C PHE A 241 8.38 -19.10 -4.16
N TYR A 242 9.29 -18.54 -4.95
CA TYR A 242 10.66 -18.31 -4.52
C TYR A 242 11.12 -16.90 -4.92
N ALA A 243 12.05 -16.35 -4.14
CA ALA A 243 12.69 -15.06 -4.45
C ALA A 243 14.21 -15.18 -4.27
N GLY A 244 14.95 -14.52 -5.17
CA GLY A 244 16.41 -14.54 -5.19
C GLY A 244 16.98 -15.93 -5.47
N LEU A 245 16.83 -16.44 -6.70
CA LEU A 245 17.43 -17.70 -7.12
C LEU A 245 18.94 -17.69 -6.87
N SER A 246 19.46 -18.75 -6.27
CA SER A 246 20.89 -18.88 -5.94
C SER A 246 21.47 -20.05 -6.73
N GLY A 247 22.46 -19.76 -7.58
CA GLY A 247 23.04 -20.74 -8.48
C GLY A 247 22.25 -20.89 -9.78
N ASP A 248 22.85 -21.60 -10.73
CA ASP A 248 22.22 -21.90 -12.01
C ASP A 248 21.35 -23.16 -11.86
N ASP A 249 20.07 -23.02 -12.20
CA ASP A 249 19.12 -24.12 -12.23
C ASP A 249 18.69 -24.38 -13.70
N PRO A 250 18.75 -25.64 -14.19
CA PRO A 250 18.40 -25.95 -15.57
C PRO A 250 16.99 -25.53 -15.99
N ASN A 251 16.05 -25.48 -15.04
CA ASN A 251 14.65 -25.17 -15.29
C ASN A 251 14.29 -23.72 -14.96
N LEU A 252 14.94 -23.13 -13.95
CA LEU A 252 14.61 -21.79 -13.42
C LEU A 252 15.54 -20.69 -13.94
N GLY A 253 16.66 -21.05 -14.58
CA GLY A 253 17.63 -20.13 -15.17
C GLY A 253 18.82 -19.83 -14.25
N SER A 254 19.54 -18.76 -14.58
CA SER A 254 20.74 -18.37 -13.85
C SER A 254 20.46 -17.70 -12.51
N ALA A 255 21.46 -17.73 -11.64
CA ALA A 255 21.43 -17.05 -10.34
C ALA A 255 20.96 -15.59 -10.46
N ALA A 256 20.06 -15.18 -9.56
CA ALA A 256 19.53 -13.83 -9.56
C ALA A 256 20.65 -12.83 -9.23
N LYS A 257 20.89 -11.89 -10.14
CA LYS A 257 21.82 -10.79 -9.92
C LYS A 257 21.15 -9.64 -9.19
N VAL A 258 21.90 -9.01 -8.30
CA VAL A 258 21.48 -7.83 -7.55
C VAL A 258 22.59 -6.78 -7.55
N THR A 259 22.17 -5.53 -7.43
CA THR A 259 23.04 -4.39 -7.13
C THR A 259 22.76 -3.92 -5.71
N VAL A 260 23.82 -3.74 -4.92
CA VAL A 260 23.75 -3.40 -3.51
C VAL A 260 24.57 -2.14 -3.25
N ILE A 261 23.99 -1.21 -2.48
CA ILE A 261 24.71 -0.07 -1.89
C ILE A 261 24.52 -0.11 -0.38
N ALA A 262 25.60 -0.38 0.35
CA ALA A 262 25.59 -0.53 1.80
C ALA A 262 26.96 -0.22 2.39
N ARG A 263 27.06 -0.11 3.72
CA ARG A 263 28.35 0.09 4.39
C ARG A 263 29.07 -1.25 4.52
N GLN A 264 30.35 -1.29 4.15
CA GLN A 264 31.18 -2.45 4.43
C GLN A 264 31.60 -2.48 5.91
N ARG A 265 31.44 -3.63 6.56
CA ARG A 265 31.98 -3.96 7.87
C ARG A 265 32.57 -5.37 7.85
N GLY A 266 33.87 -5.48 7.59
CA GLY A 266 34.51 -6.75 7.25
C GLY A 266 33.90 -7.33 5.99
N ASP A 267 33.38 -8.55 6.10
CA ASP A 267 32.62 -9.24 5.05
C ASP A 267 31.12 -8.88 5.04
N GLN A 268 30.63 -8.10 6.01
CA GLN A 268 29.21 -7.79 6.11
C GLN A 268 28.85 -6.49 5.40
N LEU A 269 27.71 -6.50 4.71
CA LEU A 269 27.06 -5.31 4.16
C LEU A 269 25.95 -4.90 5.11
N VAL A 270 26.14 -3.77 5.77
CA VAL A 270 25.29 -3.29 6.88
C VAL A 270 24.76 -1.88 6.58
N PRO A 271 23.75 -1.40 7.32
CA PRO A 271 23.21 -0.07 7.09
C PRO A 271 24.26 1.05 7.26
N TYR A 272 24.21 2.05 6.39
CA TYR A 272 24.98 3.29 6.47
C TYR A 272 24.08 4.42 7.00
N HIS A 273 24.49 5.07 8.08
CA HIS A 273 23.76 6.23 8.62
C HIS A 273 24.31 7.52 8.02
N THR A 274 23.46 8.29 7.32
CA THR A 274 23.84 9.58 6.75
C THR A 274 23.80 10.69 7.80
N LYS A 275 24.51 11.79 7.55
CA LYS A 275 24.47 12.96 8.46
C LYS A 275 23.08 13.61 8.54
N PRO A 276 22.29 13.73 7.45
CA PRO A 276 20.92 14.23 7.54
C PRO A 276 19.97 13.31 8.33
N GLY A 277 20.32 12.04 8.53
CA GLY A 277 19.63 11.12 9.44
C GLY A 277 18.80 10.01 8.78
N ASP A 278 18.93 9.80 7.47
CA ASP A 278 18.38 8.60 6.83
C ASP A 278 19.42 7.49 6.78
N VAL A 279 18.95 6.29 6.44
CA VAL A 279 19.78 5.09 6.36
C VAL A 279 19.87 4.64 4.91
N LEU A 280 21.09 4.47 4.41
CA LEU A 280 21.37 3.89 3.10
C LEU A 280 21.70 2.41 3.26
N GLU A 281 20.83 1.58 2.69
CA GLU A 281 20.96 0.13 2.64
C GLU A 281 20.13 -0.34 1.46
N ILE A 282 20.61 -0.09 0.24
CA ILE A 282 19.83 -0.19 -1.00
C ILE A 282 20.12 -1.52 -1.68
N LEU A 283 19.08 -2.16 -2.20
CA LEU A 283 19.19 -3.37 -3.02
C LEU A 283 18.20 -3.25 -4.17
N TYR A 284 18.68 -3.47 -5.39
CA TYR A 284 17.85 -3.58 -6.59
C TYR A 284 18.18 -4.86 -7.36
N PRO A 285 17.20 -5.49 -8.02
CA PRO A 285 17.47 -6.58 -8.94
C PRO A 285 18.22 -6.07 -10.17
N GLY A 286 19.09 -6.93 -10.71
CA GLY A 286 19.87 -6.67 -11.91
C GLY A 286 21.16 -5.87 -11.69
N ASP A 287 21.79 -5.55 -12.81
CA ASP A 287 23.08 -4.86 -12.89
C ASP A 287 22.82 -3.37 -13.12
N LEU A 288 23.04 -2.53 -12.11
CA LEU A 288 22.82 -1.09 -12.16
C LEU A 288 24.08 -0.33 -11.78
N SER A 289 24.35 0.78 -12.46
CA SER A 289 25.42 1.70 -12.07
C SER A 289 25.07 2.44 -10.77
N VAL A 290 26.07 3.05 -10.15
CA VAL A 290 25.86 3.93 -8.98
C VAL A 290 24.83 5.01 -9.31
N GLU A 291 25.01 5.69 -10.45
CA GLU A 291 24.16 6.80 -10.88
C GLU A 291 22.72 6.35 -11.10
N GLU A 292 22.52 5.18 -11.71
CA GLU A 292 21.19 4.61 -11.94
C GLU A 292 20.48 4.25 -10.62
N VAL A 293 21.20 3.69 -9.64
CA VAL A 293 20.63 3.35 -8.33
C VAL A 293 20.18 4.62 -7.60
N PHE A 294 21.05 5.63 -7.51
CA PHE A 294 20.68 6.88 -6.86
C PHE A 294 19.56 7.58 -7.63
N GLN A 295 19.62 7.67 -8.96
CA GLN A 295 18.53 8.26 -9.75
C GLN A 295 17.17 7.62 -9.43
N LYS A 296 17.10 6.28 -9.36
CA LYS A 296 15.86 5.58 -8.98
C LYS A 296 15.38 5.94 -7.57
N GLU A 297 16.28 6.05 -6.60
CA GLU A 297 15.93 6.48 -5.24
C GLU A 297 15.45 7.93 -5.18
N GLN A 298 16.09 8.84 -5.94
CA GLN A 298 15.64 10.24 -6.08
C GLN A 298 14.26 10.33 -6.74
N GLU A 299 14.00 9.54 -7.79
CA GLU A 299 12.70 9.47 -8.47
C GLU A 299 11.62 8.91 -7.55
N SER A 300 11.91 7.84 -6.82
CA SER A 300 11.01 7.24 -5.81
C SER A 300 10.68 8.23 -4.70
N ASN A 301 11.69 8.95 -4.18
CA ASN A 301 11.47 9.99 -3.19
C ASN A 301 10.60 11.13 -3.74
N THR A 302 10.82 11.52 -5.00
CA THR A 302 10.02 12.55 -5.69
C THR A 302 8.57 12.10 -5.84
N LEU A 303 8.33 10.89 -6.34
CA LEU A 303 6.98 10.34 -6.51
C LEU A 303 6.24 10.25 -5.17
N LYS A 304 6.89 9.72 -4.13
CA LYS A 304 6.32 9.64 -2.78
C LYS A 304 5.98 11.02 -2.22
N THR A 305 6.83 12.02 -2.48
CA THR A 305 6.60 13.40 -2.07
C THR A 305 5.36 13.99 -2.74
N TRP A 306 5.21 13.81 -4.06
CA TRP A 306 4.04 14.26 -4.81
C TRP A 306 2.75 13.54 -4.40
N ALA A 307 2.81 12.22 -4.20
CA ALA A 307 1.67 11.44 -3.73
C ALA A 307 1.19 11.92 -2.35
N LEU A 308 2.11 12.14 -1.40
CA LEU A 308 1.78 12.66 -0.07
C LEU A 308 1.31 14.11 -0.11
N ARG A 309 1.81 14.94 -1.03
CA ARG A 309 1.26 16.29 -1.27
C ARG A 309 -0.19 16.22 -1.76
N GLY A 310 -0.47 15.35 -2.72
CA GLY A 310 -1.84 15.12 -3.22
C GLY A 310 -2.78 14.63 -2.11
N ALA A 311 -2.33 13.64 -1.33
CA ALA A 311 -3.09 13.12 -0.19
C ALA A 311 -3.32 14.18 0.90
N GLY A 312 -2.30 14.98 1.23
CA GLY A 312 -2.40 16.06 2.20
C GLY A 312 -3.34 17.17 1.74
N TRP A 313 -3.24 17.60 0.48
CA TRP A 313 -4.17 18.56 -0.11
C TRP A 313 -5.61 18.04 -0.10
N LEU A 314 -5.82 16.77 -0.47
CA LEU A 314 -7.15 16.15 -0.46
C LEU A 314 -7.70 16.06 0.97
N SER A 315 -6.87 15.66 1.93
CA SER A 315 -7.23 15.64 3.35
C SER A 315 -7.63 17.04 3.85
N MET A 316 -6.89 18.08 3.44
CA MET A 316 -7.20 19.47 3.78
C MET A 316 -8.54 19.91 3.18
N PHE A 317 -8.78 19.59 1.90
CA PHE A 317 -10.03 19.87 1.21
C PHE A 317 -11.22 19.16 1.87
N VAL A 318 -11.09 17.87 2.20
CA VAL A 318 -12.11 17.09 2.91
C VAL A 318 -12.36 17.67 4.30
N GLY A 319 -11.32 18.00 5.05
CA GLY A 319 -11.44 18.63 6.37
C GLY A 319 -12.25 19.92 6.33
N ILE A 320 -11.91 20.85 5.42
CA ILE A 320 -12.65 22.11 5.23
C ILE A 320 -14.09 21.86 4.76
N SER A 321 -14.29 20.90 3.85
CA SER A 321 -15.62 20.54 3.34
C SER A 321 -16.53 19.99 4.44
N LEU A 322 -15.99 19.16 5.34
CA LEU A 322 -16.72 18.63 6.49
C LEU A 322 -17.05 19.73 7.50
N MET A 323 -16.10 20.63 7.79
CA MET A 323 -16.35 21.78 8.68
C MET A 323 -17.39 22.75 8.12
N THR A 324 -17.47 22.92 6.80
CA THR A 324 -18.46 23.80 6.16
C THR A 324 -19.83 23.14 5.96
N ARG A 325 -19.97 21.83 6.25
CA ARG A 325 -21.23 21.07 6.10
C ARG A 325 -22.38 21.64 6.94
N ILE A 326 -22.08 22.22 8.10
CA ILE A 326 -23.10 22.84 8.96
C ILE A 326 -23.81 24.04 8.29
N PHE A 327 -23.13 24.75 7.39
CA PHE A 327 -23.76 25.84 6.64
C PHE A 327 -24.79 25.32 5.63
N TYR A 328 -24.62 24.10 5.11
CA TYR A 328 -25.60 23.47 4.23
C TYR A 328 -26.91 23.18 4.97
N THR A 329 -26.83 22.57 6.15
CA THR A 329 -28.01 22.24 6.95
C THR A 329 -28.82 23.47 7.36
N LEU A 330 -28.19 24.64 7.46
CA LEU A 330 -28.86 25.91 7.77
C LEU A 330 -29.55 26.53 6.54
N VAL A 331 -28.98 26.37 5.34
CA VAL A 331 -29.47 26.98 4.11
C VAL A 331 -30.52 26.09 3.40
N ASP A 332 -30.61 24.82 3.79
CA ASP A 332 -31.50 23.82 3.17
C ASP A 332 -32.99 24.17 3.16
N TRP A 333 -33.46 25.15 3.94
CA TRP A 333 -34.84 25.65 3.89
C TRP A 333 -35.17 26.29 2.54
N PHE A 334 -34.22 26.94 1.85
CA PHE A 334 -34.47 27.68 0.60
C PHE A 334 -34.01 26.91 -0.67
N PRO A 335 -34.92 26.30 -1.45
CA PRO A 335 -34.56 25.41 -2.56
C PRO A 335 -33.75 26.07 -3.67
N VAL A 336 -34.01 27.34 -3.96
CA VAL A 336 -33.33 28.11 -5.02
C VAL A 336 -31.88 28.45 -4.65
N VAL A 337 -31.58 28.58 -3.35
CA VAL A 337 -30.26 29.00 -2.85
C VAL A 337 -29.34 27.80 -2.62
N ARG A 338 -29.90 26.60 -2.40
CA ARG A 338 -29.17 25.36 -2.08
C ARG A 338 -28.08 25.01 -3.10
N ASN A 339 -28.43 24.99 -4.40
CA ASN A 339 -27.47 24.57 -5.44
C ASN A 339 -26.33 25.59 -5.62
N LEU A 340 -26.62 26.88 -5.53
CA LEU A 340 -25.63 27.94 -5.64
C LEU A 340 -24.66 27.94 -4.45
N VAL A 341 -25.18 27.76 -3.24
CA VAL A 341 -24.37 27.64 -2.01
C VAL A 341 -23.51 26.38 -2.05
N ASN A 342 -24.00 25.28 -2.62
CA ASN A 342 -23.22 24.05 -2.76
C ASN A 342 -21.98 24.21 -3.63
N VAL A 343 -22.14 24.83 -4.80
CA VAL A 343 -21.01 25.11 -5.69
C VAL A 343 -20.07 26.14 -5.06
N GLY A 344 -20.63 27.17 -4.42
CA GLY A 344 -19.85 28.22 -3.75
C GLY A 344 -18.98 27.71 -2.60
N LEU A 345 -19.52 26.88 -1.70
CA LEU A 345 -18.79 26.32 -0.56
C LEU A 345 -17.71 25.33 -1.00
N LYS A 346 -17.97 24.51 -2.02
CA LYS A 346 -16.93 23.64 -2.62
C LYS A 346 -15.81 24.45 -3.26
N ALA A 347 -16.14 25.48 -4.04
CA ALA A 347 -15.15 26.36 -4.64
C ALA A 347 -14.30 27.07 -3.57
N PHE A 348 -14.95 27.56 -2.50
CA PHE A 348 -14.28 28.13 -1.33
C PHE A 348 -13.32 27.12 -0.68
N ALA A 349 -13.79 25.89 -0.42
CA ALA A 349 -12.98 24.84 0.19
C ALA A 349 -11.76 24.50 -0.68
N VAL A 350 -11.90 24.41 -2.00
CA VAL A 350 -10.77 24.20 -2.93
C VAL A 350 -9.78 25.36 -2.87
N CYS A 351 -10.25 26.61 -2.90
CA CYS A 351 -9.38 27.78 -2.81
C CYS A 351 -8.59 27.79 -1.50
N VAL A 352 -9.26 27.62 -0.36
CA VAL A 352 -8.62 27.64 0.95
C VAL A 352 -7.66 26.45 1.12
N ALA A 353 -8.06 25.24 0.73
CA ALA A 353 -7.20 24.07 0.80
C ALA A 353 -5.93 24.24 -0.04
N THR A 354 -6.07 24.77 -1.25
CA THR A 354 -4.94 25.04 -2.15
C THR A 354 -4.01 26.10 -1.57
N SER A 355 -4.55 27.23 -1.12
CA SER A 355 -3.76 28.30 -0.50
C SER A 355 -3.00 27.81 0.73
N LEU A 356 -3.67 27.14 1.66
CA LEU A 356 -3.06 26.65 2.91
C LEU A 356 -2.04 25.52 2.66
N SER A 357 -2.33 24.62 1.72
CA SER A 357 -1.37 23.57 1.34
C SER A 357 -0.10 24.17 0.73
N LEU A 358 -0.24 25.11 -0.21
CA LEU A 358 0.90 25.79 -0.83
C LEU A 358 1.73 26.58 0.19
N LEU A 359 1.09 27.27 1.14
CA LEU A 359 1.79 27.95 2.23
C LEU A 359 2.57 26.96 3.10
N THR A 360 1.95 25.84 3.47
CA THR A 360 2.58 24.80 4.30
C THR A 360 3.81 24.22 3.60
N ILE A 361 3.69 23.92 2.30
CA ILE A 361 4.80 23.42 1.48
C ILE A 361 5.89 24.48 1.35
N SER A 362 5.52 25.74 1.11
CA SER A 362 6.44 26.89 1.01
C SER A 362 7.28 27.06 2.27
N VAL A 363 6.66 26.98 3.45
CA VAL A 363 7.37 27.05 4.74
C VAL A 363 8.43 25.94 4.85
N GLY A 364 8.11 24.72 4.42
CA GLY A 364 9.08 23.61 4.39
C GLY A 364 10.31 23.90 3.51
N TRP A 365 10.16 24.74 2.50
CA TRP A 365 11.21 25.07 1.52
C TRP A 365 11.99 26.34 1.87
N LEU A 366 11.54 27.14 2.84
CA LEU A 366 12.07 28.48 3.13
C LEU A 366 13.58 28.50 3.37
N PHE A 367 14.10 27.50 4.08
CA PHE A 367 15.53 27.41 4.44
C PHE A 367 16.39 26.67 3.41
N TYR A 368 15.79 26.02 2.42
CA TYR A 368 16.49 25.14 1.48
C TYR A 368 16.48 25.68 0.04
N ARG A 369 15.37 26.27 -0.39
CA ARG A 369 15.17 26.85 -1.71
C ARG A 369 14.32 28.13 -1.59
N PRO A 370 14.89 29.23 -1.07
CA PRO A 370 14.13 30.44 -0.70
C PRO A 370 13.39 31.07 -1.89
N LEU A 371 13.96 31.02 -3.10
CA LEU A 371 13.29 31.52 -4.32
C LEU A 371 12.03 30.72 -4.66
N TRP A 372 12.09 29.39 -4.56
CA TRP A 372 10.92 28.52 -4.80
C TRP A 372 9.89 28.64 -3.67
N ALA A 373 10.35 28.80 -2.42
CA ALA A 373 9.46 29.07 -1.29
C ALA A 373 8.69 30.38 -1.50
N LEU A 374 9.37 31.46 -1.89
CA LEU A 374 8.75 32.75 -2.22
C LEU A 374 7.71 32.60 -3.34
N LEU A 375 8.07 31.91 -4.43
CA LEU A 375 7.16 31.68 -5.56
C LEU A 375 5.90 30.91 -5.12
N LEU A 376 6.04 29.86 -4.31
CA LEU A 376 4.90 29.10 -3.79
C LEU A 376 4.02 29.94 -2.85
N ALA A 377 4.61 30.80 -2.02
CA ALA A 377 3.88 31.72 -1.15
C ALA A 377 3.13 32.82 -1.95
N LEU A 378 3.68 33.26 -3.07
CA LEU A 378 2.96 34.17 -3.98
C LEU A 378 1.80 33.44 -4.67
N LEU A 379 2.05 32.21 -5.15
CA LEU A 379 1.02 31.38 -5.79
C LEU A 379 -0.13 31.03 -4.84
N SER A 380 0.13 30.89 -3.53
CA SER A 380 -0.94 30.63 -2.56
C SER A 380 -1.98 31.75 -2.47
N ILE A 381 -1.66 32.96 -2.92
CA ILE A 381 -2.57 34.11 -2.90
C ILE A 381 -3.47 34.14 -4.15
N VAL A 382 -3.07 33.49 -5.25
CA VAL A 382 -3.78 33.53 -6.54
C VAL A 382 -5.23 33.03 -6.45
N PRO A 383 -5.55 31.89 -5.80
CA PRO A 383 -6.94 31.45 -5.66
C PRO A 383 -7.84 32.49 -4.98
N VAL A 384 -7.30 33.21 -3.98
CA VAL A 384 -8.02 34.26 -3.25
C VAL A 384 -8.27 35.48 -4.14
N LEU A 385 -7.29 35.88 -4.95
CA LEU A 385 -7.45 37.00 -5.88
C LEU A 385 -8.47 36.71 -6.98
N VAL A 386 -8.44 35.49 -7.54
CA VAL A 386 -9.42 35.05 -8.55
C VAL A 386 -10.84 34.98 -7.96
N ALA A 387 -10.98 34.52 -6.71
CA ALA A 387 -12.26 34.53 -6.03
C ALA A 387 -12.81 35.96 -5.83
N ARG A 388 -11.93 36.92 -5.50
CA ARG A 388 -12.31 38.33 -5.31
C ARG A 388 -12.66 39.05 -6.61
N SER A 389 -11.95 38.80 -7.71
CA SER A 389 -12.19 39.51 -8.99
C SER A 389 -13.49 39.09 -9.69
N ARG A 390 -14.07 37.95 -9.32
CA ARG A 390 -15.36 37.46 -9.83
C ARG A 390 -16.58 38.02 -9.08
N VAL A 391 -16.39 38.87 -8.08
CA VAL A 391 -17.48 39.58 -7.39
C VAL A 391 -17.80 40.86 -8.17
N PRO A 392 -19.01 41.05 -8.72
CA PRO A 392 -19.36 42.27 -9.46
C PRO A 392 -19.28 43.49 -8.53
N PRO A 393 -18.80 44.66 -9.01
CA PRO A 393 -18.67 45.85 -8.17
C PRO A 393 -20.04 46.26 -7.62
N LYS A 394 -20.10 46.49 -6.30
CA LYS A 394 -21.29 47.02 -5.62
C LYS A 394 -21.67 48.35 -6.29
N LYS A 395 -22.84 48.44 -6.93
CA LYS A 395 -23.41 49.74 -7.30
C LYS A 395 -23.64 50.51 -6.01
N GLN A 396 -22.84 51.56 -5.79
CA GLN A 396 -23.14 52.56 -4.76
C GLN A 396 -24.39 53.31 -5.24
N GLN A 397 -25.46 53.24 -4.46
CA GLN A 397 -26.59 54.17 -4.54
C GLN A 397 -26.38 55.30 -3.55
#